data_AF-K2CNT8-F1
#
_entry.id   AF-K2CNT8-F1
#
_cell.length_a   1.000
_cell.length_b   1.000
_cell.length_c   1.000
_cell.angle_alpha   90.00
_cell.angle_beta   90.00
_cell.angle_gamma   90.00
#
_symmetry.space_group_name_H-M   'P 1'
#
loop_
_entity.id
_entity.type
_entity.pdbx_description
1 polymer ?
#
loop_
_entity_poly.entity_id
_entity_poly.type
_entity_poly.pdbx_seq_one_letter_code
_entity_poly.pdbx_strand_id
1 'polypeptide(L)'
;MLAFFAFGSMGMRADSELPAPTSTPYQRHITEFHKPFALSFEADLDEMRKNLDPHRQAGLADLTSMVDLLIRHLRPIAIDAGATRMPAESAGIYAKALHNFSKSKNMTRGSTTVILFHFLSDLLDFQYRDFSQESKYSDIPRFHFLTVPANALSSLGVNIARNDEVFGINDHLTVGQMFDYAREIMAVAETSFEEKKQAFASSR
;
A
#
# COMPACT_ATOMS: atom_id res chain seq x y z
N MET A 1 54.00 19.73 -13.51
CA MET A 1 53.13 20.05 -12.36
C MET A 1 51.72 20.25 -12.89
N LEU A 2 50.79 19.40 -12.48
CA LEU A 2 49.34 19.61 -12.67
C LEU A 2 48.90 20.72 -11.71
N ALA A 3 48.10 21.68 -12.19
CA ALA A 3 47.42 22.66 -11.34
C ALA A 3 45.95 22.77 -11.74
N PHE A 4 45.15 22.10 -10.92
CA PHE A 4 43.77 22.30 -10.49
C PHE A 4 42.82 23.27 -11.20
N PHE A 5 41.63 22.70 -11.42
CA PHE A 5 40.37 23.22 -11.90
C PHE A 5 39.92 24.57 -11.31
N ALA A 6 39.34 25.37 -12.21
CA ALA A 6 38.36 26.42 -11.90
C ALA A 6 37.10 25.82 -11.28
N PHE A 7 36.45 26.53 -10.35
CA PHE A 7 34.99 26.74 -10.31
C PHE A 7 34.68 27.85 -9.30
N GLY A 8 34.56 29.08 -9.81
CA GLY A 8 33.74 30.09 -9.16
C GLY A 8 32.32 29.95 -9.69
N SER A 9 31.36 29.59 -8.84
CA SER A 9 29.95 29.90 -9.04
C SER A 9 29.51 30.73 -7.83
N MET A 10 29.28 32.03 -8.01
CA MET A 10 27.97 32.60 -8.34
C MET A 10 26.83 31.85 -7.64
N GLY A 11 26.39 32.45 -6.53
CA GLY A 11 25.16 32.08 -5.86
C GLY A 11 23.97 32.28 -6.79
N MET A 12 23.11 31.27 -6.81
CA MET A 12 21.73 31.41 -7.21
C MET A 12 20.89 30.90 -6.05
N ARG A 13 20.16 31.82 -5.42
CA ARG A 13 18.90 31.48 -4.78
C ARG A 13 18.00 30.90 -5.85
N ALA A 14 17.53 29.68 -5.64
CA ALA A 14 16.38 29.14 -6.32
C ALA A 14 15.39 28.72 -5.24
N ASP A 15 14.64 29.69 -4.73
CA ASP A 15 13.28 29.42 -4.26
C ASP A 15 12.49 29.05 -5.53
N SER A 16 12.30 27.76 -5.71
CA SER A 16 11.41 27.20 -6.71
C SER A 16 10.83 25.95 -6.09
N GLU A 17 9.79 26.15 -5.29
CA GLU A 17 8.76 25.13 -5.07
C GLU A 17 8.20 24.77 -6.45
N LEU A 18 8.83 23.78 -7.08
CA LEU A 18 8.29 23.18 -8.28
C LEU A 18 6.93 22.58 -7.90
N PRO A 19 5.83 22.98 -8.53
CA PRO A 19 4.58 22.28 -8.34
C PRO A 19 4.80 20.82 -8.76
N ALA A 20 4.41 19.90 -7.89
CA ALA A 20 4.46 18.47 -8.18
C ALA A 20 3.82 18.21 -9.56
N PRO A 21 4.48 17.47 -10.47
CA PRO A 21 3.91 17.21 -11.77
C PRO A 21 2.59 16.47 -11.58
N THR A 22 1.56 17.04 -12.18
CA THR A 22 0.19 16.54 -12.20
C THR A 22 0.22 15.10 -12.70
N SER A 23 -0.05 14.16 -11.80
CA SER A 23 -0.22 12.76 -12.16
C SER A 23 -1.37 12.66 -13.16
N THR A 24 -1.09 12.03 -14.29
CA THR A 24 -2.09 11.55 -15.24
C THR A 24 -3.17 10.77 -14.50
N PRO A 25 -4.46 10.91 -14.85
CA PRO A 25 -5.50 10.14 -14.20
C PRO A 25 -5.34 8.69 -14.68
N TYR A 26 -4.73 7.84 -13.85
CA TYR A 26 -5.03 6.41 -13.92
C TYR A 26 -6.55 6.31 -13.85
N GLN A 27 -7.16 5.70 -14.88
CA GLN A 27 -8.54 5.25 -14.81
C GLN A 27 -8.63 4.35 -13.58
N ARG A 28 -9.06 4.92 -12.45
CA ARG A 28 -9.44 4.15 -11.27
C ARG A 28 -10.63 3.32 -11.71
N HIS A 29 -10.39 2.05 -11.99
CA HIS A 29 -11.48 1.10 -12.12
C HIS A 29 -12.30 1.21 -10.83
N ILE A 30 -13.54 1.66 -10.96
CA ILE A 30 -14.49 1.64 -9.85
C ILE A 30 -14.74 0.16 -9.61
N THR A 31 -14.08 -0.42 -8.61
CA THR A 31 -14.37 -1.79 -8.21
C THR A 31 -15.79 -1.82 -7.67
N GLU A 32 -16.67 -2.55 -8.36
CA GLU A 32 -18.00 -2.88 -7.88
C GLU A 32 -17.91 -4.14 -7.00
N PHE A 33 -18.27 -3.99 -5.73
CA PHE A 33 -18.29 -5.10 -4.77
C PHE A 33 -19.60 -5.87 -4.88
N HIS A 34 -19.52 -7.20 -4.77
CA HIS A 34 -20.67 -8.09 -4.91
C HIS A 34 -20.91 -8.91 -3.64
N LYS A 35 -19.86 -9.17 -2.85
CA LYS A 35 -19.98 -9.93 -1.60
C LYS A 35 -20.51 -9.05 -0.45
N PRO A 36 -21.36 -9.59 0.44
CA PRO A 36 -21.93 -8.83 1.56
C PRO A 36 -20.89 -8.15 2.46
N PHE A 37 -19.75 -8.82 2.73
CA PHE A 37 -18.70 -8.24 3.58
C PHE A 37 -18.01 -7.04 2.90
N ALA A 38 -17.81 -7.08 1.59
CA ALA A 38 -17.18 -6.01 0.83
C ALA A 38 -18.13 -4.80 0.67
N LEU A 39 -19.44 -5.05 0.49
CA LEU A 39 -20.47 -4.00 0.52
C LEU A 39 -20.57 -3.32 1.89
N SER A 40 -20.52 -4.11 2.97
CA SER A 40 -20.50 -3.59 4.34
C SER A 40 -19.25 -2.74 4.60
N PHE A 41 -18.09 -3.21 4.13
CA PHE A 41 -16.85 -2.44 4.18
C PHE A 41 -16.94 -1.10 3.45
N GLU A 42 -17.50 -1.06 2.24
CA GLU A 42 -17.60 0.20 1.48
C GLU A 42 -18.50 1.21 2.21
N ALA A 43 -19.59 0.76 2.83
CA ALA A 43 -20.45 1.63 3.64
C ALA A 43 -19.70 2.25 4.84
N ASP A 44 -18.90 1.46 5.55
CA ASP A 44 -18.08 1.92 6.67
C ASP A 44 -16.92 2.82 6.20
N LEU A 45 -16.32 2.53 5.05
CA LEU A 45 -15.26 3.34 4.45
C LEU A 45 -15.82 4.71 4.04
N ASP A 46 -17.02 4.76 3.48
CA ASP A 46 -17.73 6.00 3.14
C ASP A 46 -18.11 6.81 4.38
N GLU A 47 -18.47 6.17 5.49
CA GLU A 47 -18.66 6.86 6.76
C GLU A 47 -17.36 7.51 7.26
N MET A 48 -16.24 6.77 7.18
CA MET A 48 -14.92 7.30 7.56
C MET A 48 -14.50 8.49 6.68
N ARG A 49 -14.81 8.45 5.38
CA ARG A 49 -14.53 9.54 4.42
C ARG A 49 -15.23 10.84 4.75
N LYS A 50 -16.47 10.81 5.25
CA LYS A 50 -17.29 12.03 5.48
C LYS A 50 -16.62 13.07 6.37
N ASN A 51 -15.75 12.63 7.27
CA ASN A 51 -15.12 13.49 8.27
C ASN A 51 -13.69 13.91 7.93
N LEU A 52 -13.19 13.57 6.73
CA LEU A 52 -11.79 13.74 6.36
C LEU A 52 -11.65 14.46 5.02
N ASP A 53 -10.72 15.43 4.96
CA ASP A 53 -10.29 16.01 3.69
C ASP A 53 -9.52 14.95 2.88
N PRO A 54 -9.97 14.54 1.68
CA PRO A 54 -9.29 13.53 0.87
C PRO A 54 -7.95 14.00 0.33
N HIS A 55 -7.70 15.31 0.21
CA HIS A 55 -6.47 15.87 -0.37
C HIS A 55 -5.39 16.14 0.66
N ARG A 56 -5.71 16.12 1.96
CA ARG A 56 -4.70 16.28 2.99
C ARG A 56 -3.74 15.10 3.00
N GLN A 57 -2.52 15.38 3.45
CA GLN A 57 -1.53 14.35 3.72
C GLN A 57 -2.03 13.35 4.78
N ALA A 58 -1.90 12.06 4.48
CA ALA A 58 -2.23 10.98 5.39
C ALA A 58 -1.13 10.79 6.44
N GLY A 59 -1.56 10.65 7.69
CA GLY A 59 -0.70 10.31 8.82
C GLY A 59 -0.77 8.83 9.18
N LEU A 60 0.01 8.44 10.19
CA LEU A 60 -0.02 7.07 10.72
C LEU A 60 -1.40 6.70 11.30
N ALA A 61 -2.10 7.64 11.93
CA ALA A 61 -3.43 7.41 12.48
C ALA A 61 -4.42 7.00 11.40
N ASP A 62 -4.40 7.69 10.25
CA ASP A 62 -5.27 7.37 9.11
C ASP A 62 -4.99 5.96 8.59
N LEU A 63 -3.70 5.61 8.43
CA LEU A 63 -3.30 4.29 7.95
C LEU A 63 -3.73 3.19 8.93
N THR A 64 -3.58 3.46 10.22
CA THR A 64 -3.95 2.53 11.29
C THR A 64 -5.46 2.30 11.28
N SER A 65 -6.27 3.36 11.24
CA SER A 65 -7.73 3.27 11.18
C SER A 65 -8.21 2.55 9.92
N MET A 66 -7.58 2.79 8.78
CA MET A 66 -7.90 2.10 7.52
C MET A 66 -7.57 0.60 7.59
N VAL A 67 -6.39 0.22 8.11
CA VAL A 67 -6.02 -1.19 8.23
C VAL A 67 -6.85 -1.89 9.31
N ASP A 68 -7.18 -1.23 10.42
CA ASP A 68 -8.09 -1.76 11.44
C ASP A 68 -9.49 -2.02 10.85
N LEU A 69 -9.99 -1.14 9.98
CA LEU A 69 -11.22 -1.37 9.24
C LEU A 69 -11.14 -2.61 8.34
N LEU A 70 -10.04 -2.77 7.60
CA LEU A 70 -9.80 -3.97 6.77
C LEU A 70 -9.76 -5.23 7.63
N ILE A 71 -9.04 -5.22 8.76
CA ILE A 71 -8.98 -6.34 9.71
C ILE A 71 -10.39 -6.71 10.19
N ARG A 72 -11.18 -5.72 10.60
CA ARG A 72 -12.55 -5.93 11.12
C ARG A 72 -13.42 -6.71 10.14
N HIS A 73 -13.32 -6.40 8.85
CA HIS A 73 -14.13 -7.03 7.80
C HIS A 73 -13.55 -8.33 7.26
N LEU A 74 -12.22 -8.42 7.14
CA LEU A 74 -11.56 -9.54 6.46
C LEU A 74 -11.13 -10.67 7.40
N ARG A 75 -10.88 -10.37 8.68
CA ARG A 75 -10.47 -11.41 9.64
C ARG A 75 -11.57 -12.46 9.84
N PRO A 76 -12.87 -12.13 10.03
CA PRO A 76 -13.93 -13.15 10.12
C PRO A 76 -14.01 -14.03 8.87
N ILE A 77 -13.87 -13.43 7.69
CA ILE A 77 -13.89 -14.15 6.41
C ILE A 77 -12.71 -15.12 6.30
N ALA A 78 -11.52 -14.70 6.74
CA ALA A 78 -10.36 -15.58 6.78
C ALA A 78 -10.55 -16.76 7.75
N ILE A 79 -11.21 -16.56 8.91
CA ILE A 79 -11.55 -17.64 9.85
C ILE A 79 -12.48 -18.64 9.17
N ASP A 80 -13.57 -18.16 8.56
CA ASP A 80 -14.57 -19.00 7.90
C ASP A 80 -13.99 -19.76 6.70
N ALA A 81 -13.01 -19.17 6.01
CA ALA A 81 -12.27 -19.80 4.93
C ALA A 81 -11.22 -20.83 5.39
N GLY A 82 -10.99 -20.97 6.70
CA GLY A 82 -10.01 -21.90 7.26
C GLY A 82 -8.56 -21.47 7.01
N ALA A 83 -8.29 -20.16 7.02
CA ALA A 83 -6.93 -19.66 6.85
C ALA A 83 -5.99 -20.16 7.96
N THR A 84 -4.80 -20.59 7.55
CA THR A 84 -3.70 -21.07 8.42
C THR A 84 -3.04 -19.94 9.19
N ARG A 85 -3.01 -18.75 8.60
CA ARG A 85 -2.53 -17.50 9.20
C ARG A 85 -3.68 -16.51 9.23
N MET A 86 -3.68 -15.68 10.28
CA MET A 86 -4.73 -14.71 10.52
C MET A 86 -4.13 -13.32 10.54
N PRO A 87 -4.81 -12.32 9.93
CA PRO A 87 -4.46 -10.93 10.16
C PRO A 87 -4.41 -10.62 11.65
N ALA A 88 -3.48 -9.75 12.04
CA ALA A 88 -3.32 -9.29 13.41
C ALA A 88 -4.62 -8.69 13.98
N GLU A 89 -4.70 -8.56 15.31
CA GLU A 89 -5.90 -7.97 15.96
C GLU A 89 -6.02 -6.47 15.74
N SER A 90 -4.91 -5.81 15.41
CA SER A 90 -4.86 -4.39 15.06
C SER A 90 -3.65 -4.07 14.18
N ALA A 91 -3.81 -3.05 13.37
CA ALA A 91 -2.78 -2.44 12.54
C ALA A 91 -1.53 -2.00 13.32
N GLY A 92 -1.68 -1.67 14.61
CA GLY A 92 -0.55 -1.29 15.47
C GLY A 92 0.53 -2.37 15.60
N ILE A 93 0.19 -3.64 15.36
CA ILE A 93 1.15 -4.75 15.35
C ILE A 93 2.08 -4.65 14.13
N TYR A 94 1.56 -4.25 12.97
CA TYR A 94 2.33 -4.09 11.73
C TYR A 94 3.25 -2.87 11.76
N ALA A 95 2.96 -1.87 12.60
CA ALA A 95 3.86 -0.71 12.77
C ALA A 95 5.27 -1.12 13.24
N LYS A 96 5.43 -2.27 13.91
CA LYS A 96 6.74 -2.82 14.30
C LYS A 96 7.62 -3.15 13.09
N ALA A 97 7.02 -3.42 11.92
CA ALA A 97 7.76 -3.67 10.69
C ALA A 97 8.46 -2.41 10.14
N LEU A 98 8.09 -1.20 10.61
CA LEU A 98 8.65 0.06 10.17
C LEU A 98 10.02 0.42 10.77
N HIS A 99 10.73 -0.53 11.40
CA HIS A 99 12.04 -0.29 12.02
C HIS A 99 13.10 0.31 11.07
N ASN A 100 12.96 0.08 9.76
CA ASN A 100 13.86 0.61 8.72
C ASN A 100 13.43 1.99 8.17
N PHE A 101 12.28 2.54 8.59
CA PHE A 101 11.86 3.88 8.18
C PHE A 101 12.20 4.92 9.24
N SER A 102 12.55 6.12 8.79
CA SER A 102 12.75 7.27 9.67
C SER A 102 11.49 7.49 10.51
N LYS A 103 11.66 7.69 11.83
CA LYS A 103 10.57 8.00 12.78
C LYS A 103 9.92 9.37 12.53
N SER A 104 10.17 10.02 11.40
CA SER A 104 9.46 11.24 11.01
C SER A 104 7.96 10.96 11.03
N LYS A 105 7.17 11.87 11.62
CA LYS A 105 5.73 11.70 11.87
C LYS A 105 4.87 11.45 10.62
N ASN A 106 5.45 11.61 9.44
CA ASN A 106 4.74 11.58 8.17
C ASN A 106 4.88 10.20 7.53
N MET A 107 3.75 9.58 7.20
CA MET A 107 3.76 8.35 6.42
C MET A 107 4.22 8.61 5.00
N THR A 108 5.07 7.72 4.53
CA THR A 108 5.50 7.65 3.14
C THR A 108 4.89 6.44 2.47
N ARG A 109 4.80 6.49 1.15
CA ARG A 109 4.37 5.37 0.30
C ARG A 109 5.14 4.09 0.63
N GLY A 110 6.45 4.17 0.86
CA GLY A 110 7.27 3.03 1.29
C GLY A 110 6.82 2.43 2.62
N SER A 111 6.59 3.27 3.64
CA SER A 111 6.13 2.79 4.95
C SER A 111 4.73 2.17 4.89
N THR A 112 3.81 2.79 4.14
CA THR A 112 2.47 2.26 3.91
C THR A 112 2.53 0.89 3.24
N THR A 113 3.36 0.76 2.20
CA THR A 113 3.57 -0.49 1.46
C THR A 113 4.03 -1.62 2.36
N VAL A 114 4.96 -1.38 3.28
CA VAL A 114 5.42 -2.41 4.22
C VAL A 114 4.29 -2.87 5.14
N ILE A 115 3.50 -1.94 5.69
CA ILE A 115 2.35 -2.30 6.55
C ILE A 115 1.33 -3.14 5.77
N LEU A 116 0.96 -2.68 4.56
CA LEU A 116 -0.04 -3.38 3.74
C LEU A 116 0.46 -4.75 3.28
N PHE A 117 1.75 -4.88 2.96
CA PHE A 117 2.36 -6.17 2.62
C PHE A 117 2.24 -7.17 3.78
N HIS A 118 2.57 -6.77 5.00
CA HIS A 118 2.49 -7.67 6.15
C HIS A 118 1.04 -8.07 6.47
N PHE A 119 0.10 -7.12 6.38
CA PHE A 119 -1.32 -7.41 6.49
C PHE A 119 -1.79 -8.44 5.44
N LEU A 120 -1.47 -8.22 4.17
CA LEU A 120 -1.85 -9.12 3.08
C LEU A 120 -1.15 -10.49 3.18
N SER A 121 0.09 -10.53 3.65
CA SER A 121 0.84 -11.76 3.88
C SER A 121 0.15 -12.66 4.90
N ASP A 122 -0.37 -12.07 5.98
CA ASP A 122 -1.15 -12.81 6.97
C ASP A 122 -2.54 -13.19 6.45
N LEU A 123 -3.19 -12.31 5.67
CA LEU A 123 -4.53 -12.54 5.13
C LEU A 123 -4.56 -13.67 4.08
N LEU A 124 -3.60 -13.66 3.15
CA LEU A 124 -3.60 -14.53 1.97
C LEU A 124 -2.64 -15.72 2.11
N ASP A 125 -1.86 -15.77 3.19
CA ASP A 125 -0.85 -16.79 3.50
C ASP A 125 0.27 -16.91 2.45
N PHE A 126 0.85 -15.77 2.07
CA PHE A 126 2.05 -15.72 1.23
C PHE A 126 3.29 -15.28 2.02
N GLN A 127 4.46 -15.50 1.44
CA GLN A 127 5.77 -15.21 1.99
C GLN A 127 6.64 -14.39 1.02
N TYR A 128 7.71 -13.78 1.54
CA TYR A 128 8.65 -12.98 0.73
C TYR A 128 9.22 -13.73 -0.49
N ARG A 129 9.43 -15.04 -0.37
CA ARG A 129 10.00 -15.90 -1.44
C ARG A 129 9.06 -16.13 -2.60
N ASP A 130 7.77 -15.85 -2.42
CA ASP A 130 6.75 -16.08 -3.44
C ASP A 130 6.74 -14.97 -4.51
N PHE A 131 7.54 -13.91 -4.32
CA PHE A 131 7.62 -12.76 -5.22
C PHE A 131 9.06 -12.48 -5.67
N SER A 132 9.17 -11.81 -6.82
CA SER A 132 10.45 -11.41 -7.40
C SER A 132 11.27 -10.53 -6.45
N GLN A 133 12.56 -10.85 -6.33
CA GLN A 133 13.56 -10.05 -5.60
C GLN A 133 14.17 -8.94 -6.48
N GLU A 134 13.85 -8.94 -7.78
CA GLU A 134 14.27 -7.91 -8.72
C GLU A 134 13.22 -6.81 -8.76
N SER A 135 13.65 -5.56 -8.57
CA SER A 135 12.74 -4.42 -8.65
C SER A 135 12.43 -4.12 -10.11
N LYS A 136 11.14 -3.96 -10.41
CA LYS A 136 10.69 -3.36 -11.67
C LYS A 136 10.74 -1.83 -11.68
N TYR A 137 10.84 -1.21 -10.50
CA TYR A 137 10.85 0.25 -10.35
C TYR A 137 12.27 0.79 -10.37
N SER A 138 12.47 1.86 -11.13
CA SER A 138 13.76 2.51 -11.37
C SER A 138 14.37 3.17 -10.13
N ASP A 139 13.53 3.60 -9.18
CA ASP A 139 13.92 4.33 -7.97
C ASP A 139 14.03 3.45 -6.71
N ILE A 140 13.78 2.14 -6.83
CA ILE A 140 14.08 1.18 -5.77
C ILE A 140 15.45 0.53 -6.06
N PRO A 141 16.45 0.69 -5.18
CA PRO A 141 17.75 0.06 -5.36
C PRO A 141 17.66 -1.47 -5.46
N ARG A 142 18.62 -2.08 -6.15
CA ARG A 142 18.75 -3.55 -6.19
C ARG A 142 18.92 -4.10 -4.78
N PHE A 143 18.23 -5.20 -4.48
CA PHE A 143 18.24 -5.86 -3.16
C PHE A 143 17.72 -4.99 -1.99
N HIS A 144 16.96 -3.94 -2.29
CA HIS A 144 16.33 -3.12 -1.26
C HIS A 144 15.19 -3.89 -0.56
N PHE A 145 15.02 -3.69 0.74
CA PHE A 145 14.00 -4.40 1.54
C PHE A 145 12.56 -4.16 1.05
N LEU A 146 12.33 -3.05 0.33
CA LEU A 146 11.03 -2.68 -0.22
C LEU A 146 10.69 -3.39 -1.54
N THR A 147 11.68 -3.99 -2.21
CA THR A 147 11.48 -4.60 -3.53
C THR A 147 10.37 -5.65 -3.52
N VAL A 148 10.44 -6.57 -2.56
CA VAL A 148 9.45 -7.64 -2.43
C VAL A 148 8.06 -7.11 -2.04
N PRO A 149 7.91 -6.25 -1.02
CA PRO A 149 6.63 -5.61 -0.74
C PRO A 149 6.02 -4.91 -1.95
N ALA A 150 6.79 -4.10 -2.66
CA ALA A 150 6.32 -3.34 -3.82
C ALA A 150 5.88 -4.25 -4.98
N ASN A 151 6.63 -5.32 -5.23
CA ASN A 151 6.28 -6.32 -6.24
C ASN A 151 5.03 -7.10 -5.83
N ALA A 152 4.92 -7.52 -4.57
CA ALA A 152 3.80 -8.29 -4.08
C ALA A 152 2.47 -7.53 -4.19
N LEU A 153 2.43 -6.29 -3.69
CA LEU A 153 1.25 -5.43 -3.80
C LEU A 153 0.82 -5.24 -5.26
N SER A 154 1.78 -4.95 -6.15
CA SER A 154 1.44 -4.77 -7.56
C SER A 154 0.98 -6.06 -8.25
N SER A 155 1.61 -7.21 -7.97
CA SER A 155 1.20 -8.50 -8.53
C SER A 155 -0.18 -8.95 -8.04
N LEU A 156 -0.58 -8.52 -6.84
CA LEU A 156 -1.92 -8.76 -6.30
C LEU A 156 -2.96 -7.77 -6.87
N GLY A 157 -2.54 -6.73 -7.60
CA GLY A 157 -3.45 -5.72 -8.17
C GLY A 157 -3.66 -4.48 -7.29
N VAL A 158 -2.83 -4.30 -6.25
CA VAL A 158 -2.82 -3.07 -5.42
C VAL A 158 -1.76 -2.10 -5.97
N ASN A 159 -2.21 -1.06 -6.65
CA ASN A 159 -1.38 -0.15 -7.44
C ASN A 159 -0.88 1.03 -6.60
N ILE A 160 0.01 0.71 -5.65
CA ILE A 160 0.58 1.72 -4.74
C ILE A 160 1.73 2.52 -5.35
N ALA A 161 2.30 2.15 -6.49
CA ALA A 161 3.39 2.91 -7.08
C ALA A 161 2.90 4.29 -7.58
N ARG A 162 3.82 5.27 -7.69
CA ARG A 162 3.50 6.57 -8.30
C ARG A 162 3.10 6.40 -9.76
N ASN A 163 3.80 5.55 -10.50
CA ASN A 163 3.48 5.13 -11.86
C ASN A 163 4.15 3.77 -12.16
N ASP A 164 4.05 3.30 -13.41
CA ASP A 164 4.56 1.98 -13.82
C ASP A 164 6.09 1.81 -13.65
N GLU A 165 6.86 2.89 -13.72
CA GLU A 165 8.33 2.85 -13.71
C GLU A 165 8.96 3.37 -12.41
N VAL A 166 8.24 4.18 -11.65
CA VAL A 166 8.71 4.89 -10.45
C VAL A 166 7.78 4.58 -9.29
N PHE A 167 8.37 4.05 -8.22
CA PHE A 167 7.64 3.71 -7.02
C PHE A 167 7.28 4.96 -6.20
N GLY A 168 8.26 5.82 -5.91
CA GLY A 168 8.10 7.01 -5.07
C GLY A 168 8.22 6.72 -3.57
N ILE A 169 9.31 6.06 -3.14
CA ILE A 169 9.47 5.54 -1.75
C ILE A 169 9.16 6.58 -0.67
N ASN A 170 9.64 7.82 -0.86
CA ASN A 170 9.54 8.90 0.11
C ASN A 170 8.31 9.79 -0.07
N ASP A 171 7.45 9.46 -1.05
CA ASP A 171 6.29 10.27 -1.35
C ASP A 171 5.29 10.21 -0.22
N HIS A 172 4.70 11.35 0.07
CA HIS A 172 3.53 11.41 0.92
C HIS A 172 2.30 10.90 0.16
N LEU A 173 1.44 10.22 0.90
CA LEU A 173 0.13 9.81 0.42
C LEU A 173 -0.92 10.78 0.92
N THR A 174 -1.93 11.00 0.11
CA THR A 174 -3.16 11.67 0.54
C THR A 174 -4.08 10.67 1.22
N VAL A 175 -5.01 11.16 2.06
CA VAL A 175 -6.06 10.31 2.66
C VAL A 175 -6.88 9.61 1.58
N GLY A 176 -7.22 10.32 0.50
CA GLY A 176 -7.96 9.76 -0.64
C GLY A 176 -7.24 8.55 -1.25
N GLN A 177 -5.93 8.68 -1.54
CA GLN A 177 -5.13 7.57 -2.07
C GLN A 177 -5.13 6.35 -1.16
N MET A 178 -5.05 6.55 0.16
CA MET A 178 -5.10 5.41 1.07
C MET A 178 -6.44 4.68 1.01
N PHE A 179 -7.56 5.42 0.98
CA PHE A 179 -8.87 4.79 0.84
C PHE A 179 -9.04 4.09 -0.50
N ASP A 180 -8.41 4.59 -1.57
CA ASP A 180 -8.35 3.86 -2.84
C ASP A 180 -7.62 2.52 -2.66
N TYR A 181 -6.48 2.49 -1.98
CA TYR A 181 -5.76 1.25 -1.68
C TYR A 181 -6.54 0.28 -0.78
N ALA A 182 -7.33 0.81 0.16
CA ALA A 182 -8.21 -0.02 0.98
C ALA A 182 -9.26 -0.73 0.12
N ARG A 183 -9.83 -0.04 -0.87
CA ARG A 183 -10.77 -0.62 -1.83
C ARG A 183 -10.10 -1.65 -2.73
N GLU A 184 -8.90 -1.38 -3.23
CA GLU A 184 -8.14 -2.34 -4.02
C GLU A 184 -7.87 -3.63 -3.21
N ILE A 185 -7.44 -3.50 -1.96
CA ILE A 185 -7.23 -4.66 -1.06
C ILE A 185 -8.52 -5.44 -0.84
N MET A 186 -9.65 -4.77 -0.63
CA MET A 186 -10.95 -5.43 -0.49
C MET A 186 -11.33 -6.19 -1.76
N ALA A 187 -11.04 -5.63 -2.94
CA ALA A 187 -11.27 -6.28 -4.23
C ALA A 187 -10.44 -7.56 -4.38
N VAL A 188 -9.17 -7.50 -3.97
CA VAL A 188 -8.28 -8.68 -3.95
C VAL A 188 -8.86 -9.75 -3.04
N ALA A 189 -9.26 -9.38 -1.82
CA ALA A 189 -9.82 -10.33 -0.87
C ALA A 189 -11.13 -10.97 -1.39
N GLU A 190 -12.02 -10.17 -1.97
CA GLU A 190 -13.26 -10.65 -2.58
C GLU A 190 -13.02 -11.71 -3.66
N THR A 191 -12.02 -11.48 -4.51
CA THR A 191 -11.66 -12.42 -5.57
C THR A 191 -10.97 -13.68 -5.01
N SER A 192 -9.97 -13.50 -4.13
CA SER A 192 -9.18 -14.62 -3.59
C SER A 192 -10.00 -15.59 -2.73
N PHE A 193 -10.96 -15.09 -1.93
CA PHE A 193 -11.80 -15.98 -1.12
C PHE A 193 -12.85 -16.72 -1.96
N GLU A 194 -13.28 -16.16 -3.09
CA GLU A 194 -14.14 -16.86 -4.03
C GLU A 194 -13.41 -18.04 -4.70
N GLU A 195 -12.18 -17.82 -5.15
CA GLU A 195 -11.33 -18.86 -5.74
C GLU A 195 -11.07 -20.01 -4.74
N LYS A 196 -10.73 -19.68 -3.48
CA LYS A 196 -10.52 -20.70 -2.44
C LYS A 196 -11.79 -21.54 -2.22
N LYS A 197 -12.97 -20.91 -2.17
CA LYS A 197 -14.24 -21.62 -2.01
C LYS A 197 -14.53 -22.57 -3.18
N GLN A 198 -14.24 -22.15 -4.41
CA GLN A 198 -14.39 -22.99 -5.60
C GLN A 198 -13.41 -24.17 -5.61
N ALA A 199 -12.15 -23.94 -5.25
CA ALA A 199 -11.15 -25.00 -5.15
C ALA A 199 -11.57 -26.10 -4.16
N PHE A 200 -12.05 -25.72 -2.98
CA PHE A 200 -12.59 -26.66 -1.99
C PHE A 200 -13.81 -27.43 -2.51
N ALA A 201 -14.73 -26.77 -3.22
CA ALA A 201 -15.91 -27.42 -3.80
C ALA A 201 -15.57 -28.43 -4.90
N SER A 202 -14.54 -28.16 -5.70
CA SER A 202 -14.09 -29.06 -6.79
C SER A 202 -13.27 -30.28 -6.32
N SER A 203 -12.79 -30.26 -5.07
CA SER A 203 -11.99 -31.32 -4.47
C SER A 203 -12.79 -32.37 -3.69
N ARG A 204 -14.13 -32.29 -3.71
CA ARG A 204 -15.07 -33.24 -3.12
C ARG A 204 -15.83 -34.00 -4.20
#